data_AF-A0A6N7D3J7-F1
#
_entry.id   AF-A0A6N7D3J7-F1
#
_cell.length_a   1.000
_cell.length_b   1.000
_cell.length_c   1.000
_cell.angle_alpha   90.00
_cell.angle_beta   90.00
_cell.angle_gamma   90.00
#
_symmetry.space_group_name_H-M   'P 1'
#
loop_
_entity.id
_entity.type
_entity.pdbx_description
1 polymer ?
#
loop_
_entity_poly.entity_id
_entity_poly.type
_entity_poly.pdbx_seq_one_letter_code
_entity_poly.pdbx_strand_id
1 'polypeptide(L)'
;MNPIDLAARNLELAKRTEFLATQARIEAEHELISLLPTKDEGSVTMKGNDYKVSITYGYNRTVDEAALSAVKDEIATDLFDQVINYKPSLSITGLRYMQSNQPGAYALLAQVITSKPAKPSVRIEAIPQDLAAAA
;
A
#
# COMPACT_ATOMS: atom_id res chain seq x y z
N MET A 1 3.69 -16.26 32.32
CA MET A 1 3.51 -15.88 30.90
C MET A 1 4.87 -15.94 30.24
N ASN A 2 5.06 -16.71 29.18
CA ASN A 2 6.36 -16.86 28.51
C ASN A 2 6.75 -15.54 27.81
N PRO A 3 8.05 -15.23 27.64
CA PRO A 3 8.53 -14.15 26.76
C PRO A 3 7.80 -14.01 25.42
N ILE A 4 7.47 -15.12 24.74
CA ILE A 4 6.74 -15.10 23.46
C ILE A 4 5.31 -14.58 23.66
N ASP A 5 4.59 -15.10 24.65
CA ASP A 5 3.22 -14.66 24.95
C ASP A 5 3.18 -13.18 25.34
N LEU A 6 4.16 -12.73 26.13
CA LEU A 6 4.30 -11.33 26.52
C LEU A 6 4.56 -10.44 25.30
N ALA A 7 5.48 -10.83 24.43
CA ALA A 7 5.77 -10.10 23.19
C ALA A 7 4.57 -10.06 22.23
N ALA A 8 3.84 -11.18 22.10
CA ALA A 8 2.63 -11.26 21.30
C ALA A 8 1.54 -10.32 21.84
N ARG A 9 1.28 -10.36 23.16
CA ARG A 9 0.32 -9.46 23.82
C ARG A 9 0.70 -7.99 23.64
N ASN A 10 1.98 -7.65 23.80
CA ASN A 10 2.45 -6.28 23.61
C ASN A 10 2.24 -5.79 22.17
N LEU A 11 2.54 -6.63 21.18
CA LEU A 11 2.33 -6.30 19.77
C LEU A 11 0.84 -6.16 19.44
N GLU A 12 -0.03 -7.01 20.00
CA GLU A 12 -1.47 -6.90 19.83
C GLU A 12 -2.03 -5.60 20.41
N LEU A 13 -1.61 -5.24 21.64
CA LEU A 13 -1.97 -3.97 22.25
C LEU A 13 -1.48 -2.79 21.40
N ALA A 14 -0.23 -2.82 20.93
CA ALA A 14 0.32 -1.77 20.07
C ALA A 14 -0.49 -1.58 18.77
N LYS A 15 -0.86 -2.68 18.09
CA LYS A 15 -1.71 -2.64 16.89
C LYS A 15 -3.09 -2.03 17.17
N ARG A 16 -3.71 -2.38 18.30
CA ARG A 16 -5.00 -1.81 18.71
C ARG A 16 -4.88 -0.31 18.97
N THR A 17 -3.83 0.12 19.68
CA THR A 17 -3.61 1.55 19.94
C THR A 17 -3.33 2.34 18.66
N GLU A 18 -2.54 1.77 17.74
CA GLU A 18 -2.26 2.37 16.42
C GLU A 18 -3.55 2.53 15.61
N PHE A 19 -4.40 1.49 15.60
CA PHE A 19 -5.70 1.54 14.93
C PHE A 19 -6.59 2.65 15.49
N LEU A 20 -6.76 2.72 16.81
CA LEU A 20 -7.59 3.74 17.46
C LEU A 20 -7.05 5.16 17.23
N ALA A 21 -5.74 5.36 17.33
CA ALA A 21 -5.10 6.65 17.06
C ALA A 21 -5.27 7.07 15.60
N THR A 22 -5.18 6.11 14.66
CA THR A 22 -5.41 6.35 13.24
C THR A 22 -6.84 6.78 12.97
N GLN A 23 -7.83 6.11 13.58
CA GLN A 23 -9.25 6.49 13.45
C GLN A 23 -9.50 7.90 13.99
N ALA A 24 -9.04 8.19 15.21
CA ALA A 24 -9.20 9.51 15.81
C ALA A 24 -8.55 10.63 14.97
N ARG A 25 -7.38 10.37 14.37
CA ARG A 25 -6.73 11.31 13.45
C ARG A 25 -7.57 11.55 12.18
N ILE A 26 -8.08 10.49 11.57
CA ILE A 26 -8.93 10.56 10.37
C ILE A 26 -10.21 11.34 10.66
N GLU A 27 -10.86 11.09 11.80
CA GLU A 27 -12.07 11.82 12.23
C GLU A 27 -11.78 13.32 12.39
N ALA A 28 -10.68 13.69 13.06
CA ALA A 28 -10.27 15.08 13.20
C ALA A 28 -9.91 15.75 11.86
N GLU A 29 -9.29 15.01 10.93
CA GLU A 29 -9.03 15.47 9.57
C GLU A 29 -10.35 15.75 8.83
N HIS A 30 -11.33 14.86 8.92
CA HIS A 30 -12.65 15.06 8.32
C HIS A 30 -13.39 16.26 8.90
N GLU A 31 -13.33 16.45 10.21
CA GLU A 31 -13.88 17.65 10.87
C GLU A 31 -13.24 18.92 10.30
N LEU A 32 -11.91 18.99 10.21
CA LEU A 32 -11.21 20.13 9.63
C LEU A 32 -11.57 20.36 8.16
N ILE A 33 -11.67 19.29 7.35
CA ILE A 33 -12.06 19.40 5.94
C ILE A 33 -13.47 19.99 5.81
N SER A 34 -14.40 19.61 6.69
CA SER A 34 -15.78 20.11 6.67
C SER A 34 -15.90 21.61 6.99
N LEU A 35 -14.90 22.20 7.67
CA LEU A 35 -14.87 23.62 8.02
C LEU A 35 -14.33 24.52 6.90
N LEU A 36 -13.67 23.95 5.89
CA LEU A 36 -13.06 24.71 4.80
C LEU A 36 -13.87 24.56 3.50
N PRO A 37 -13.84 25.57 2.63
CA PRO A 37 -14.45 25.47 1.30
C PRO A 37 -13.96 24.25 0.52
N THR A 38 -14.90 23.54 -0.09
CA THR A 38 -14.63 22.42 -1.01
C THR A 38 -14.23 22.96 -2.38
N LYS A 39 -13.31 22.25 -3.05
CA LYS A 39 -12.92 22.51 -4.44
C LYS A 39 -12.68 21.18 -5.16
N ASP A 40 -12.78 21.22 -6.48
CA ASP A 40 -12.47 20.05 -7.32
C ASP A 40 -10.95 19.82 -7.44
N GLU A 41 -10.16 20.88 -7.57
CA GLU A 41 -8.69 20.80 -7.68
C GLU A 41 -8.03 22.07 -7.10
N GLY A 42 -6.81 21.92 -6.59
CA GLY A 42 -6.01 23.00 -6.00
C GLY A 42 -6.17 23.15 -4.48
N SER A 43 -5.56 24.19 -3.90
CA SER A 43 -5.49 24.33 -2.44
C SER A 43 -6.41 25.44 -1.89
N VAL A 44 -6.86 25.25 -0.66
CA VAL A 44 -7.53 26.25 0.18
C VAL A 44 -6.72 26.40 1.44
N THR A 45 -6.52 27.64 1.89
CA THR A 45 -5.76 27.92 3.11
C THR A 45 -6.50 28.92 3.96
N MET A 46 -6.69 28.56 5.23
CA MET A 46 -7.35 29.39 6.24
C MET A 46 -6.42 29.55 7.44
N LYS A 47 -6.45 30.72 8.06
CA LYS A 47 -5.73 31.00 9.32
C LYS A 47 -6.76 31.10 10.44
N GLY A 48 -6.64 30.25 11.44
CA GLY A 48 -7.24 30.45 12.75
C GLY A 48 -6.33 31.31 13.63
N ASN A 49 -6.66 31.37 14.92
CA ASN A 49 -5.88 32.12 15.91
C ASN A 49 -4.54 31.44 16.22
N ASP A 50 -4.55 30.11 16.34
CA ASP A 50 -3.37 29.34 16.74
C ASP A 50 -2.74 28.55 15.58
N TYR A 51 -3.50 28.27 14.52
CA TYR A 51 -3.09 27.38 13.44
C TYR A 51 -3.43 27.95 12.06
N LYS A 52 -2.54 27.71 11.09
CA LYS A 52 -2.80 27.87 9.66
C LYS A 52 -3.05 26.50 9.06
N VAL A 53 -4.21 26.31 8.45
CA VAL A 53 -4.64 25.03 7.85
C VAL A 53 -4.68 25.20 6.34
N SER A 54 -4.07 24.25 5.62
CA SER A 54 -4.08 24.17 4.16
C SER A 54 -4.59 22.80 3.72
N ILE A 55 -5.64 22.77 2.90
CA ILE A 55 -6.19 21.55 2.29
C ILE A 55 -5.95 21.62 0.79
N THR A 56 -5.46 20.52 0.21
CA THR A 56 -5.22 20.39 -1.23
C THR A 56 -6.14 19.33 -1.80
N TYR A 57 -6.93 19.73 -2.79
CA TYR A 57 -7.83 18.88 -3.55
C TYR A 57 -7.17 18.49 -4.88
N GLY A 58 -7.47 17.29 -5.37
CA GLY A 58 -6.97 16.84 -6.67
C GLY A 58 -7.60 15.53 -7.12
N TYR A 59 -7.40 15.22 -8.40
CA TYR A 59 -7.90 13.99 -9.00
C TYR A 59 -6.86 12.87 -8.98
N ASN A 60 -7.28 11.71 -8.52
CA ASN A 60 -6.56 10.46 -8.77
C ASN A 60 -6.89 9.99 -10.19
N ARG A 61 -5.91 10.10 -11.09
CA ARG A 61 -6.03 9.61 -12.48
C ARG A 61 -5.32 8.25 -12.56
N THR A 62 -6.05 7.22 -12.97
CA THR A 62 -5.54 5.86 -13.18
C THR A 62 -5.71 5.46 -14.63
N VAL A 63 -4.75 4.72 -15.17
CA VAL A 63 -4.79 4.22 -16.54
C VAL A 63 -5.60 2.93 -16.58
N ASP A 64 -6.56 2.85 -17.49
CA ASP A 64 -7.18 1.59 -17.88
C ASP A 64 -6.32 0.94 -18.96
N GLU A 65 -5.61 -0.13 -18.60
CA GLU A 65 -4.68 -0.83 -19.48
C GLU A 65 -5.38 -1.47 -20.69
N ALA A 66 -6.62 -1.94 -20.52
CA ALA A 66 -7.36 -2.57 -21.61
C ALA A 66 -7.77 -1.51 -22.64
N ALA A 67 -8.31 -0.39 -22.19
CA ALA A 67 -8.70 0.73 -23.05
C ALA A 67 -7.49 1.43 -23.69
N LEU A 68 -6.36 1.52 -22.98
CA LEU A 68 -5.15 2.19 -23.49
C LEU A 68 -4.64 1.55 -24.79
N SER A 69 -4.69 0.22 -24.88
CA SER A 69 -4.23 -0.49 -26.07
C SER A 69 -5.01 -0.13 -27.32
N ALA A 70 -6.30 0.19 -27.18
CA ALA A 70 -7.18 0.56 -28.29
C ALA A 70 -6.89 1.97 -28.83
N VAL A 71 -6.44 2.89 -27.97
CA VAL A 71 -6.19 4.30 -28.35
C VAL A 71 -4.72 4.62 -28.60
N LYS A 72 -3.81 3.68 -28.32
CA LYS A 72 -2.36 3.89 -28.43
C LYS A 72 -1.95 4.31 -29.84
N ASP A 73 -2.49 3.65 -30.86
CA ASP A 73 -2.12 3.91 -32.25
C ASP A 73 -2.77 5.20 -32.80
N GLU A 74 -3.73 5.78 -32.07
CA GLU A 74 -4.40 7.04 -32.42
C GLU A 74 -3.63 8.28 -31.89
N ILE A 75 -2.71 8.09 -30.95
CA ILE A 75 -1.93 9.16 -30.32
C ILE A 75 -0.52 9.16 -30.93
N ALA A 76 -0.01 10.35 -31.27
CA ALA A 76 1.36 10.49 -31.74
C ALA A 76 2.36 9.95 -30.69
N THR A 77 3.32 9.14 -31.14
CA THR A 77 4.21 8.36 -30.26
C THR A 77 5.00 9.23 -29.29
N ASP A 78 5.43 10.41 -29.74
CA ASP A 78 6.17 11.40 -28.95
C ASP A 78 5.34 11.98 -27.79
N LEU A 79 4.04 12.17 -27.97
CA LEU A 79 3.12 12.59 -26.91
C LEU A 79 2.74 11.43 -25.99
N PHE A 80 2.58 10.24 -26.55
CA PHE A 80 2.25 9.04 -25.78
C PHE A 80 3.35 8.73 -24.75
N ASP A 81 4.61 8.71 -25.17
CA ASP A 81 5.76 8.38 -24.31
C ASP A 81 6.03 9.45 -23.23
N GLN A 82 5.50 10.68 -23.39
CA GLN A 82 5.57 11.72 -22.36
C GLN A 82 4.56 11.50 -21.23
N VAL A 83 3.42 10.87 -21.51
CA VAL A 83 2.31 10.74 -20.57
C VAL A 83 2.23 9.34 -19.98
N ILE A 84 2.62 8.33 -20.74
CA ILE A 84 2.54 6.92 -20.35
C ILE A 84 3.94 6.35 -20.15
N ASN A 85 4.27 6.07 -18.90
CA ASN A 85 5.52 5.40 -18.53
C ASN A 85 5.31 3.90 -18.37
N TYR A 86 6.04 3.09 -19.14
CA TYR A 86 5.99 1.64 -18.98
C TYR A 86 7.01 1.15 -17.94
N LYS A 87 6.52 0.51 -16.88
CA LYS A 87 7.34 -0.08 -15.82
C LYS A 87 7.04 -1.58 -15.72
N PRO A 88 7.89 -2.46 -16.30
CA PRO A 88 7.67 -3.90 -16.20
C PRO A 88 7.71 -4.33 -14.73
N SER A 89 6.74 -5.16 -14.34
CA SER A 89 6.66 -5.77 -13.01
C SER A 89 7.03 -7.24 -13.08
N LEU A 90 7.67 -7.74 -12.01
CA LEU A 90 8.12 -9.13 -11.95
C LEU A 90 7.01 -10.04 -11.40
N SER A 91 6.59 -11.01 -12.20
CA SER A 91 5.72 -12.08 -11.73
C SER A 91 6.52 -13.14 -10.97
N ILE A 92 6.38 -13.19 -9.65
CA ILE A 92 7.08 -14.16 -8.80
C ILE A 92 6.66 -15.60 -9.13
N THR A 93 5.39 -15.82 -9.45
CA THR A 93 4.89 -17.14 -9.87
C THR A 93 5.55 -17.60 -11.16
N GLY A 94 5.63 -16.72 -12.16
CA GLY A 94 6.31 -17.00 -13.43
C GLY A 94 7.81 -17.24 -13.25
N LEU A 95 8.46 -16.43 -12.41
CA LEU A 95 9.88 -16.58 -12.09
C LEU A 95 10.17 -17.95 -11.44
N ARG A 96 9.37 -18.36 -10.45
CA ARG A 96 9.49 -19.67 -9.80
C ARG A 96 9.28 -20.82 -10.78
N TYR A 97 8.29 -20.69 -11.66
CA TYR A 97 8.05 -21.67 -12.71
C TYR A 97 9.27 -21.81 -13.65
N MET A 98 9.84 -20.69 -14.11
CA MET A 98 11.04 -20.69 -14.95
C MET A 98 12.23 -21.32 -14.23
N GLN A 99 12.40 -21.04 -12.94
CA GLN A 99 13.46 -21.64 -12.14
C GLN A 99 13.39 -23.18 -12.12
N SER A 100 12.18 -23.75 -12.05
CA SER A 100 11.97 -25.20 -12.02
C SER A 100 11.98 -25.86 -13.39
N ASN A 101 11.47 -25.20 -14.44
CA ASN A 101 11.23 -25.83 -15.74
C ASN A 101 12.22 -25.40 -16.84
N GLN A 102 12.79 -24.20 -16.75
CA GLN A 102 13.73 -23.65 -17.72
C GLN A 102 14.89 -22.90 -17.04
N PRO A 103 15.80 -23.62 -16.38
CA PRO A 103 16.86 -23.01 -15.57
C PRO A 103 17.83 -22.14 -16.38
N GLY A 104 18.05 -22.43 -17.67
CA GLY A 104 18.87 -21.60 -18.55
C GLY A 104 18.29 -20.20 -18.79
N ALA A 105 16.98 -20.12 -19.03
CA ALA A 105 16.27 -18.85 -19.19
C ALA A 105 16.18 -18.08 -17.86
N TYR A 106 15.99 -18.80 -16.75
CA TYR A 106 16.07 -18.22 -15.40
C TYR A 106 17.44 -17.60 -15.13
N ALA A 107 18.54 -18.25 -15.48
CA ALA A 107 19.89 -17.75 -15.24
C ALA A 107 20.18 -16.42 -15.95
N LEU A 108 19.61 -16.21 -17.15
CA LEU A 108 19.71 -14.93 -17.86
C LEU A 108 18.87 -13.84 -17.18
N LEU A 109 17.61 -14.16 -16.87
CA LEU A 109 16.70 -13.21 -16.21
C LEU A 109 17.20 -12.82 -14.81
N ALA A 110 17.82 -13.77 -14.09
CA ALA A 110 18.37 -13.54 -12.76
C ALA A 110 19.50 -12.50 -12.74
N GLN A 111 20.22 -12.30 -13.84
CA GLN A 111 21.30 -11.28 -13.93
C GLN A 111 20.77 -9.85 -13.82
N VAL A 112 19.51 -9.61 -14.21
CA VAL A 112 18.87 -8.29 -14.16
C VAL A 112 17.94 -8.13 -12.96
N ILE A 113 17.79 -9.17 -12.11
CA ILE A 113 16.93 -9.15 -10.92
C ILE A 113 17.79 -8.89 -9.67
N THR A 114 17.49 -7.81 -8.96
CA THR A 114 18.04 -7.58 -7.62
C THR A 114 17.12 -8.19 -6.57
N SER A 115 17.63 -9.16 -5.81
CA SER A 115 16.91 -9.74 -4.67
C SER A 115 17.48 -9.22 -3.36
N LYS A 116 16.62 -8.71 -2.48
CA LYS A 116 16.97 -8.31 -1.11
C LYS A 116 16.08 -9.08 -0.13
N PRO A 117 16.58 -9.45 1.06
CA PRO A 117 15.74 -10.08 2.08
C PRO A 117 14.58 -9.14 2.43
N ALA A 118 13.36 -9.67 2.38
CA ALA A 118 12.18 -8.93 2.77
C ALA A 118 12.10 -8.80 4.30
N LYS A 119 11.46 -7.74 4.79
CA LYS A 119 11.14 -7.59 6.21
C LYS A 119 10.29 -8.80 6.67
N PRO A 120 10.61 -9.47 7.79
CA PRO A 120 9.79 -10.54 8.32
C PRO A 120 8.40 -10.01 8.71
N SER A 121 7.36 -10.79 8.40
CA SER A 121 5.98 -10.51 8.80
C SER A 121 5.65 -11.29 10.07
N VAL A 122 5.01 -10.64 11.05
CA VAL A 122 4.59 -11.27 12.32
C VAL A 122 3.07 -11.39 12.35
N ARG A 123 2.59 -12.63 12.36
CA ARG A 123 1.18 -13.01 12.52
C ARG A 123 1.00 -13.65 13.91
N ILE A 124 -0.01 -13.21 14.64
CA ILE A 124 -0.36 -13.75 15.96
C ILE A 124 -1.72 -14.45 15.82
N GLU A 125 -1.79 -15.69 16.29
CA GLU A 125 -3.02 -16.48 16.35
C GLU A 125 -3.21 -16.98 17.78
N ALA A 126 -4.41 -16.82 18.32
CA ALA A 126 -4.74 -17.35 19.63
C ALA A 126 -4.92 -18.86 19.51
N ILE A 127 -4.20 -19.62 20.35
CA ILE A 127 -4.41 -21.05 20.48
C ILE A 127 -5.68 -21.24 21.33
N PRO A 128 -6.73 -21.90 20.82
CA PRO A 128 -7.85 -22.30 21.67
C PRO A 128 -7.31 -23.22 22.76
N GLN A 129 -7.50 -22.85 24.03
CA GLN A 129 -7.28 -23.80 25.12
C GLN A 129 -8.42 -24.81 25.07
N ASP A 130 -8.10 -26.10 24.93
CA ASP A 130 -9.05 -27.18 25.14
C ASP A 130 -9.71 -27.00 26.51
N LEU A 131 -11.02 -26.77 26.51
CA LEU A 131 -11.90 -26.86 27.68
C LEU A 131 -11.93 -28.33 28.16
N ALA A 132 -10.86 -28.78 28.82
CA ALA A 132 -10.76 -30.13 29.36
C ALA A 132 -9.95 -30.19 30.67
N ALA A 133 -10.18 -29.22 31.56
CA ALA A 133 -9.75 -29.30 32.96
C ALA A 133 -10.87 -28.88 33.91
N ALA A 134 -12.07 -29.41 33.68
CA ALA A 134 -13.18 -29.39 34.63
C ALA A 134 -14.12 -30.57 34.32
N ALA A 135 -13.70 -31.77 34.69
CA ALA A 135 -14.56 -32.92 34.96
C ALA A 135 -13.93 -33.71 36.10
#